data_AF-P10520-F1
#
_entry.id   AF-P10520-F1
#
_cell.length_a   1.000
_cell.length_b   1.000
_cell.length_c   1.000
_cell.angle_alpha   90.00
_cell.angle_beta   90.00
_cell.angle_gamma   90.00
#
_symmetry.space_group_name_H-M   'P 1'
#
loop_
_entity.id
_entity.type
_entity.pdbx_description
1 polymer ?
#
loop_
_entity_poly.entity_id
_entity_poly.type
_entity_poly.pdbx_seq_one_letter_code
_entity_poly.pdbx_strand_id
1 'polypeptide(L)'
;MKNYLSIGVIALLFALTFGTVKSVQAIAGYGWLPDRPPINNSQLVVSMAGIVEGTDKKVFINFFEIDLTSQPAHGGKTEQGLSPKSKPFATDNGAMPHKLEKADLLKAIQKQLIANVHSNDGYFEVIDFASDATITDRNGKVYFADKDGSVTLPTQPVQEFLLKGHVRVRPYKEKPVQNQAKSVDVEYTVQFTPLNPDDDFRPGLKDTKLLKTLAIGDTITSQELLAQAQSILNKTHPGYTIYERDSSIVTHDNDIFRTILPMDQEFTYHVKNREQAYEINPKTGIKEKTNNTDLVSEKYYVLKQGEKPYDPFDRSHLKLFTIKYVDVNTNELLKSEQLLTASERNLDFRDLYDPRDKAKLLYNNLDAFDIMDYTLTGKVEDNHDKNNRVVTVYMGKRPKGAKGSYHLAYDKDLYTEEERKAYSYLRDTGTPIPDNPKDK
;
A
#
# COMPACT_ATOMS: atom_id res chain seq x y z
N MET A 1 -52.80 21.04 -32.25
CA MET A 1 -52.79 22.52 -32.18
C MET A 1 -52.03 22.93 -30.92
N LYS A 2 -50.96 23.75 -31.09
CA LYS A 2 -50.36 24.72 -30.14
C LYS A 2 -50.00 24.21 -28.72
N ASN A 3 -48.81 24.37 -28.12
CA ASN A 3 -47.58 25.11 -28.43
C ASN A 3 -46.43 24.55 -27.55
N TYR A 4 -45.25 24.55 -28.17
CA TYR A 4 -43.86 24.56 -27.68
C TYR A 4 -43.58 25.02 -26.24
N LEU A 5 -42.65 24.31 -25.58
CA LEU A 5 -41.40 24.93 -25.08
C LEU A 5 -40.31 23.85 -24.90
N SER A 6 -39.31 23.87 -25.80
CA SER A 6 -38.06 23.13 -25.69
C SER A 6 -37.04 23.94 -24.90
N ILE A 7 -36.37 23.32 -23.92
CA ILE A 7 -35.12 23.85 -23.37
C ILE A 7 -34.06 22.74 -23.42
N GLY A 8 -33.39 22.71 -24.58
CA GLY A 8 -31.94 22.65 -24.72
C GLY A 8 -31.13 21.71 -23.84
N VAL A 9 -30.87 20.52 -24.39
CA VAL A 9 -29.71 19.68 -24.08
C VAL A 9 -28.43 20.47 -24.37
N ILE A 10 -27.68 20.84 -23.33
CA ILE A 10 -26.30 21.31 -23.46
C ILE A 10 -25.39 20.10 -23.30
N ALA A 11 -25.12 19.42 -24.40
CA ALA A 11 -24.04 18.45 -24.51
C ALA A 11 -22.72 19.22 -24.68
N LEU A 12 -22.04 19.48 -23.57
CA LEU A 12 -20.69 20.03 -23.56
C LEU A 12 -19.70 18.93 -24.01
N LEU A 13 -19.45 18.88 -25.31
CA LEU A 13 -18.34 18.17 -25.93
C LEU A 13 -17.02 18.84 -25.50
N PHE A 14 -16.42 18.38 -24.41
CA PHE A 14 -15.01 18.62 -24.14
C PHE A 14 -14.19 17.73 -25.09
N ALA A 15 -13.73 18.31 -26.20
CA ALA A 15 -12.62 17.77 -26.95
C ALA A 15 -11.36 17.85 -26.07
N LEU A 16 -11.08 16.76 -25.35
CA LEU A 16 -9.79 16.53 -24.70
C LEU A 16 -8.75 16.35 -25.80
N THR A 17 -8.09 17.45 -26.17
CA THR A 17 -6.78 17.38 -26.78
C THR A 17 -5.84 16.76 -25.75
N PHE A 18 -5.63 15.45 -25.85
CA PHE A 18 -4.55 14.74 -25.16
C PHE A 18 -3.21 15.24 -25.73
N GLY A 19 -2.83 16.46 -25.36
CA GLY A 19 -1.43 16.84 -25.34
C GLY A 19 -0.74 15.83 -24.44
N THR A 20 0.29 15.18 -24.95
CA THR A 20 1.12 14.23 -24.23
C THR A 20 1.70 14.92 -22.99
N VAL A 21 0.99 14.79 -21.86
CA VAL A 21 1.52 15.16 -20.56
C VAL A 21 2.60 14.13 -20.30
N LYS A 22 3.84 14.46 -20.68
CA LYS A 22 5.01 13.79 -20.11
C LYS A 22 4.80 13.88 -18.61
N SER A 23 4.65 12.74 -17.96
CA SER A 23 4.62 12.67 -16.52
C SER A 23 5.88 13.36 -16.02
N VAL A 24 5.76 14.62 -15.59
CA VAL A 24 6.75 15.25 -14.74
C VAL A 24 6.56 14.52 -13.42
N GLN A 25 7.24 13.37 -13.30
CA GLN A 25 7.54 12.82 -11.99
C GLN A 25 8.37 13.89 -11.32
N ALA A 26 7.72 14.72 -10.50
CA ALA A 26 8.41 15.60 -9.59
C ALA A 26 9.32 14.69 -8.75
N ILE A 27 10.62 14.70 -9.07
CA ILE A 27 11.66 14.16 -8.21
C ILE A 27 11.65 15.09 -7.00
N ALA A 28 10.75 14.83 -6.06
CA ALA A 28 10.77 15.44 -4.74
C ALA A 28 11.96 14.83 -3.98
N GLY A 29 13.17 15.19 -4.41
CA GLY A 29 14.36 14.97 -3.63
C GLY A 29 14.27 15.87 -2.41
N TYR A 30 14.24 15.27 -1.23
CA TYR A 30 14.17 16.02 0.01
C TYR A 30 15.48 16.81 0.18
N GLY A 31 15.39 18.14 0.07
CA GLY A 31 16.30 19.02 0.80
C GLY A 31 16.07 18.86 2.31
N TRP A 32 16.94 19.45 3.14
CA TRP A 32 16.70 19.53 4.58
C TRP A 32 15.27 19.99 4.84
N LEU A 33 14.44 19.10 5.38
CA LEU A 33 13.12 19.49 5.85
C LEU A 33 13.33 20.30 7.13
N PRO A 34 12.95 21.59 7.17
CA PRO A 34 12.96 22.32 8.43
C PRO A 34 12.03 21.69 9.49
N ASP A 35 11.06 20.87 9.05
CA ASP A 35 9.95 20.36 9.87
C ASP A 35 9.98 18.85 10.15
N ARG A 36 11.14 18.17 10.01
CA ARG A 36 11.22 16.76 10.43
C ARG A 36 11.09 16.66 11.95
N PRO A 37 10.25 15.72 12.46
CA PRO A 37 10.11 15.52 13.89
C PRO A 37 11.46 15.13 14.51
N PRO A 38 11.72 15.53 15.76
CA PRO A 38 12.94 15.11 16.44
C PRO A 38 13.02 13.59 16.50
N ILE A 39 14.19 13.06 16.12
CA ILE A 39 14.52 11.65 16.14
C ILE A 39 15.23 11.27 17.43
N ASN A 40 14.99 10.05 17.92
CA ASN A 40 15.65 9.52 19.12
C ASN A 40 16.97 8.81 18.83
N ASN A 41 17.19 8.39 17.58
CA ASN A 41 18.42 7.75 17.11
C ASN A 41 18.88 8.42 15.83
N SER A 42 20.20 8.58 15.67
CA SER A 42 20.77 9.15 14.45
C SER A 42 20.42 8.28 13.24
N GLN A 43 20.19 8.92 12.10
CA GLN A 43 19.89 8.22 10.85
C GLN A 43 20.52 8.94 9.65
N LEU A 44 20.81 8.19 8.59
CA LEU A 44 21.19 8.72 7.30
C LEU A 44 19.99 8.70 6.35
N VAL A 45 19.54 9.87 5.93
CA VAL A 45 18.56 10.05 4.87
C VAL A 45 19.28 9.97 3.52
N VAL A 46 18.93 8.99 2.70
CA VAL A 46 19.49 8.80 1.36
C VAL A 46 18.49 9.34 0.34
N SER A 47 18.79 10.51 -0.23
CA SER A 47 17.96 11.18 -1.23
C SER A 47 18.78 11.48 -2.47
N MET A 48 18.81 10.53 -3.40
CA MET A 48 19.64 10.57 -4.60
C MET A 48 18.84 10.29 -5.87
N ALA A 49 19.39 10.68 -7.02
CA ALA A 49 18.90 10.26 -8.33
C ALA A 49 19.95 9.44 -9.07
N GLY A 50 19.52 8.48 -9.90
CA GLY A 50 20.40 7.78 -10.83
C GLY A 50 20.70 8.64 -12.05
N ILE A 51 21.93 8.61 -12.56
CA ILE A 51 22.30 9.10 -13.90
C ILE A 51 22.67 7.88 -14.74
N VAL A 52 21.97 7.68 -15.85
CA VAL A 52 22.20 6.54 -16.74
C VAL A 52 23.47 6.77 -17.56
N GLU A 53 24.48 5.92 -17.37
CA GLU A 53 25.76 5.96 -18.06
C GLU A 53 25.58 6.08 -19.59
N GLY A 54 26.34 7.00 -20.19
CA GLY A 54 26.25 7.30 -21.62
C GLY A 54 25.07 8.18 -22.03
N THR A 55 24.25 8.65 -21.08
CA THR A 55 23.10 9.53 -21.34
C THR A 55 22.95 10.60 -20.26
N ASP A 56 22.13 11.62 -20.52
CA ASP A 56 21.71 12.60 -19.50
C ASP A 56 20.41 12.19 -18.78
N LYS A 57 19.93 10.96 -18.99
CA LYS A 57 18.67 10.49 -18.40
C LYS A 57 18.84 10.28 -16.90
N LYS A 58 17.94 10.91 -16.13
CA LYS A 58 17.83 10.69 -14.69
C LYS A 58 16.84 9.58 -14.38
N VAL A 59 17.16 8.75 -13.40
CA VAL A 59 16.30 7.72 -12.83
C VAL A 59 15.94 8.13 -11.41
N PHE A 60 14.64 8.16 -11.12
CA PHE A 60 14.18 8.48 -9.78
C PHE A 60 14.41 7.31 -8.83
N ILE A 61 14.95 7.61 -7.65
CA ILE A 61 15.11 6.65 -6.55
C ILE A 61 14.33 7.23 -5.38
N ASN A 62 13.32 6.50 -4.90
CA ASN A 62 12.60 6.88 -3.70
C ASN A 62 13.60 7.03 -2.55
N PHE A 63 13.57 8.17 -1.85
CA PHE A 63 14.42 8.35 -0.69
C PHE A 63 14.12 7.27 0.35
N PHE A 64 15.12 6.93 1.15
CA PHE A 64 14.99 5.97 2.23
C PHE A 64 15.92 6.34 3.37
N GLU A 65 15.72 5.69 4.51
CA GLU A 65 16.41 5.99 5.76
C GLU A 65 17.23 4.77 6.18
N ILE A 66 18.43 5.04 6.66
CA ILE A 66 19.32 4.05 7.26
C ILE A 66 19.51 4.44 8.72
N ASP A 67 18.99 3.63 9.64
CA ASP A 67 19.25 3.78 11.07
C ASP A 67 20.75 3.65 11.35
N LEU A 68 21.31 4.58 12.13
CA LEU A 68 22.70 4.53 12.58
C LEU A 68 22.74 4.06 14.03
N THR A 69 23.39 2.92 14.27
CA THR A 69 23.60 2.39 15.62
C THR A 69 25.06 2.20 15.92
N SER A 70 25.41 2.15 17.20
CA SER A 70 26.79 2.00 17.65
C SER A 70 27.28 0.55 17.61
N GLN A 71 26.41 -0.42 17.31
CA GLN A 71 26.73 -1.84 17.30
C GLN A 71 26.58 -2.41 15.89
N PRO A 72 27.56 -3.19 15.39
CA PRO A 72 27.35 -4.01 14.20
C PRO A 72 26.13 -4.92 14.43
N ALA A 73 25.35 -5.18 13.38
CA ALA A 73 24.30 -6.19 13.40
C ALA A 73 24.91 -7.59 13.61
N HIS A 74 25.33 -7.90 14.83
CA HIS A 74 25.65 -9.26 15.26
C HIS A 74 24.36 -9.92 15.70
N GLY A 75 24.00 -11.01 15.01
CA GLY A 75 22.84 -11.85 15.29
C GLY A 75 22.75 -12.18 16.77
N GLY A 76 21.78 -11.56 17.44
CA GLY A 76 21.49 -11.75 18.85
C GLY A 76 19.99 -11.94 19.01
N LYS A 77 19.60 -13.15 19.41
CA LYS A 77 18.24 -13.44 19.89
C LYS A 77 17.92 -12.48 21.02
N THR A 78 16.86 -11.70 20.89
CA THR A 78 16.17 -11.11 22.04
C THR A 78 14.74 -11.61 22.06
N GLU A 79 14.49 -12.41 23.09
CA GLU A 79 13.19 -12.77 23.63
C GLU A 79 12.39 -11.50 23.99
N GLN A 80 11.07 -11.69 24.10
CA GLN A 80 10.05 -10.76 24.62
C GLN A 80 9.44 -9.76 23.63
N GLY A 81 8.50 -10.29 22.84
CA GLY A 81 7.08 -9.94 23.02
C GLY A 81 6.68 -8.46 22.89
N LEU A 82 6.36 -8.06 21.67
CA LEU A 82 5.21 -7.20 21.28
C LEU A 82 5.39 -6.84 19.80
N SER A 83 4.61 -7.49 18.91
CA SER A 83 4.59 -7.16 17.47
C SER A 83 3.88 -5.83 17.22
N PRO A 84 4.49 -4.86 16.51
CA PRO A 84 3.74 -3.88 15.75
C PRO A 84 3.46 -4.43 14.34
N LYS A 85 2.20 -4.29 13.93
CA LYS A 85 1.60 -4.71 12.66
C LYS A 85 2.37 -4.20 11.43
N SER A 86 2.52 -5.09 10.46
CA SER A 86 2.71 -4.85 9.01
C SER A 86 3.73 -3.77 8.59
N LYS A 87 4.99 -4.18 8.38
CA LYS A 87 5.95 -3.45 7.53
C LYS A 87 5.97 -4.07 6.12
N PRO A 88 5.86 -3.29 5.03
CA PRO A 88 6.22 -3.77 3.71
C PRO A 88 7.75 -3.85 3.61
N PHE A 89 8.25 -5.01 3.19
CA PHE A 89 9.66 -5.36 2.96
C PHE A 89 10.60 -5.16 4.15
N ALA A 90 10.92 -6.27 4.81
CA ALA A 90 12.03 -6.35 5.75
C ALA A 90 13.31 -5.82 5.09
N THR A 91 13.79 -4.67 5.59
CA THR A 91 15.15 -4.23 5.41
C THR A 91 16.06 -5.24 6.11
N ASP A 92 16.58 -6.20 5.36
CA ASP A 92 17.76 -6.98 5.79
C ASP A 92 19.04 -6.13 5.88
N ASN A 93 18.90 -4.80 5.78
CA ASN A 93 19.87 -3.85 6.28
C ASN A 93 19.32 -3.32 7.61
N GLY A 94 19.44 -4.14 8.66
CA GLY A 94 19.37 -3.67 10.04
C GLY A 94 20.36 -2.52 10.24
N ALA A 95 20.14 -1.72 11.29
CA ALA A 95 20.88 -0.50 11.56
C ALA A 95 22.39 -0.61 11.22
N MET A 96 22.91 0.38 10.50
CA MET A 96 24.32 0.41 10.10
C MET A 96 25.15 1.04 11.22
N PRO A 97 26.44 0.66 11.33
CA PRO A 97 27.38 1.38 12.17
C PRO A 97 27.52 2.83 11.73
N HIS A 98 27.89 3.71 12.65
CA HIS A 98 28.26 5.10 12.35
C HIS A 98 29.46 5.24 11.39
N LYS A 99 30.25 4.18 11.24
CA LYS A 99 31.23 4.04 10.15
C LYS A 99 30.55 3.31 8.98
N LEU A 100 30.21 4.05 7.94
CA LEU A 100 29.49 3.54 6.77
C LEU A 100 30.47 3.14 5.67
N GLU A 101 30.39 1.91 5.18
CA GLU A 101 31.19 1.49 4.03
C GLU A 101 30.49 1.91 2.73
N LYS A 102 31.25 2.49 1.78
CA LYS A 102 30.74 2.88 0.46
C LYS A 102 30.00 1.73 -0.24
N ALA A 103 30.51 0.51 -0.13
CA ALA A 103 29.90 -0.67 -0.72
C ALA A 103 28.51 -0.97 -0.15
N ASP A 104 28.32 -0.81 1.17
CA ASP A 104 27.04 -1.04 1.83
C ASP A 104 26.00 0.00 1.44
N LEU A 105 26.42 1.27 1.28
CA LEU A 105 25.56 2.33 0.76
C LEU A 105 25.12 2.06 -0.67
N LEU A 106 26.04 1.68 -1.57
CA LEU A 106 25.70 1.31 -2.95
C LEU A 106 24.77 0.09 -3.01
N LYS A 107 24.98 -0.90 -2.12
CA LYS A 107 24.10 -2.07 -1.98
C LYS A 107 22.70 -1.69 -1.51
N ALA A 108 22.59 -0.77 -0.55
CA ALA A 108 21.30 -0.25 -0.09
C ALA A 108 20.56 0.50 -1.22
N ILE A 109 21.27 1.34 -1.97
CA ILE A 109 20.73 2.05 -3.14
C ILE A 109 20.29 1.05 -4.21
N GLN A 110 21.08 0.01 -4.48
CA GLN A 110 20.74 -1.04 -5.45
C GLN A 110 19.44 -1.77 -5.05
N LYS A 111 19.28 -2.11 -3.76
CA LYS A 111 18.05 -2.73 -3.23
C LYS A 111 16.84 -1.81 -3.41
N GLN A 112 17.01 -0.51 -3.16
CA GLN A 112 15.93 0.45 -3.33
C GLN A 112 15.53 0.64 -4.79
N LEU A 113 16.52 0.65 -5.70
CA LEU A 113 16.31 0.84 -7.13
C LEU A 113 15.48 -0.30 -7.77
N ILE A 114 15.59 -1.51 -7.23
CA ILE A 114 14.88 -2.70 -7.75
C ILE A 114 13.56 -3.00 -7.06
N ALA A 115 13.24 -2.33 -5.94
CA ALA A 115 12.13 -2.69 -5.06
C ALA A 115 10.76 -2.67 -5.75
N ASN A 116 10.56 -1.76 -6.72
CA ASN A 116 9.29 -1.54 -7.41
C ASN A 116 9.43 -1.66 -8.94
N VAL A 117 10.34 -2.51 -9.41
CA VAL A 117 10.48 -2.76 -10.86
C VAL A 117 9.33 -3.64 -11.33
N HIS A 118 8.61 -3.19 -12.37
CA HIS A 118 7.44 -3.87 -12.94
C HIS A 118 7.73 -4.63 -14.23
N SER A 119 8.88 -4.38 -14.87
CA SER A 119 9.30 -5.05 -16.10
C SER A 119 10.81 -5.28 -16.09
N ASN A 120 11.28 -6.30 -16.81
CA ASN A 120 12.72 -6.63 -16.83
C ASN A 120 13.59 -5.48 -17.37
N ASP A 121 13.09 -4.69 -18.32
CA ASP A 121 13.78 -3.51 -18.86
C ASP A 121 13.91 -2.36 -17.84
N GLY A 122 13.15 -2.43 -16.74
CA GLY A 122 13.22 -1.49 -15.63
C GLY A 122 14.40 -1.72 -14.70
N TYR A 123 15.14 -2.82 -14.84
CA TYR A 123 16.30 -3.10 -13.99
C TYR A 123 17.50 -2.23 -14.37
N PHE A 124 18.04 -1.56 -13.36
CA PHE A 124 19.29 -0.82 -13.43
C PHE A 124 20.31 -1.39 -12.43
N GLU A 125 21.57 -1.45 -12.86
CA GLU A 125 22.72 -1.77 -12.01
C GLU A 125 23.37 -0.47 -11.52
N VAL A 126 23.57 -0.37 -10.21
CA VAL A 126 24.31 0.69 -9.55
C VAL A 126 25.81 0.47 -9.78
N ILE A 127 26.47 1.45 -10.38
CA ILE A 127 27.90 1.38 -10.71
C ILE A 127 28.74 1.97 -9.58
N ASP A 128 28.53 3.26 -9.31
CA ASP A 128 29.24 4.01 -8.28
C ASP A 128 28.54 5.36 -8.05
N PHE A 129 28.90 6.07 -6.98
CA PHE A 129 28.56 7.47 -6.78
C PHE A 129 29.09 8.37 -7.92
N ALA A 130 28.32 9.39 -8.28
CA ALA A 130 28.80 10.49 -9.11
C ALA A 130 29.65 11.46 -8.27
N SER A 131 30.38 12.37 -8.93
CA SER A 131 31.28 13.32 -8.25
C SER A 131 30.57 14.34 -7.36
N ASP A 132 29.25 14.47 -7.47
CA ASP A 132 28.43 15.37 -6.65
C ASP A 132 27.83 14.69 -5.41
N ALA A 133 28.03 13.37 -5.24
CA ALA A 133 27.56 12.63 -4.08
C ALA A 133 28.21 13.17 -2.80
N THR A 134 27.39 13.66 -1.88
CA THR A 134 27.85 14.36 -0.67
C THR A 134 27.01 13.96 0.53
N ILE A 135 27.66 13.68 1.67
CA ILE A 135 26.99 13.53 2.96
C ILE A 135 27.14 14.83 3.74
N THR A 136 26.02 15.38 4.22
CA THR A 136 25.99 16.61 5.04
C THR A 136 25.23 16.41 6.34
N ASP A 137 25.60 17.14 7.39
CA ASP A 137 24.73 17.36 8.56
C ASP A 137 23.83 18.60 8.38
N ARG A 138 22.96 18.86 9.36
CA ARG A 138 21.97 19.94 9.34
C ARG A 138 22.58 21.33 9.13
N ASN A 139 23.85 21.52 9.51
CA ASN A 139 24.57 22.77 9.38
C ASN A 139 25.32 22.89 8.05
N GLY A 140 25.18 21.91 7.15
CA GLY A 140 25.86 21.86 5.86
C GLY A 140 27.32 21.42 5.95
N LYS A 141 27.80 20.91 7.10
CA LYS A 141 29.14 20.34 7.19
C LYS A 141 29.21 19.06 6.36
N VAL A 142 30.20 18.98 5.49
CA VAL A 142 30.43 17.84 4.60
C VAL A 142 31.27 16.79 5.32
N TYR A 143 30.89 15.52 5.16
CA TYR A 143 31.62 14.34 5.65
C TYR A 143 32.26 13.62 4.46
N PHE A 144 33.58 13.50 4.48
CA PHE A 144 34.36 12.89 3.41
C PHE A 144 34.65 11.43 3.70
N ALA A 145 34.82 10.65 2.63
CA ALA A 145 35.26 9.27 2.73
C ALA A 145 36.77 9.19 3.01
N ASP A 146 37.15 8.25 3.87
CA ASP A 146 38.54 7.86 4.10
C ASP A 146 39.10 7.08 2.90
N LYS A 147 40.40 6.72 2.95
CA LYS A 147 41.08 5.97 1.88
C LYS A 147 40.50 4.58 1.63
N ASP A 148 39.88 3.98 2.63
CA ASP A 148 39.16 2.70 2.51
C ASP A 148 37.77 2.87 1.85
N GLY A 149 37.34 4.10 1.59
CA GLY A 149 36.02 4.43 1.06
C GLY A 149 34.94 4.53 2.12
N SER A 150 35.28 4.40 3.39
CA SER A 150 34.31 4.51 4.48
C SER A 150 34.05 5.97 4.88
N VAL A 151 32.87 6.26 5.42
CA VAL A 151 32.53 7.58 6.00
C VAL A 151 32.19 7.40 7.46
N THR A 152 32.90 8.11 8.34
CA THR A 152 32.60 8.10 9.78
C THR A 152 31.71 9.29 10.17
N LEU A 153 30.49 9.00 10.62
CA LEU A 153 29.51 9.97 11.09
C LEU A 153 29.52 10.07 12.63
N PRO A 154 29.45 11.27 13.21
CA PRO A 154 29.39 11.43 14.67
C PRO A 154 28.22 10.67 15.29
N THR A 155 28.49 9.98 16.40
CA THR A 155 27.46 9.35 17.24
C THR A 155 26.66 10.37 18.04
N GLN A 156 27.25 11.53 18.31
CA GLN A 156 26.64 12.64 19.04
C GLN A 156 26.94 13.98 18.33
N PRO A 157 26.01 14.95 18.37
CA PRO A 157 24.64 14.83 18.88
C PRO A 157 23.79 13.88 18.02
N VAL A 158 22.69 13.37 18.59
CA VAL A 158 21.67 12.63 17.82
C VAL A 158 21.14 13.56 16.73
N GLN A 159 21.28 13.15 15.47
CA GLN A 159 20.89 13.98 14.34
C GLN A 159 20.68 13.15 13.07
N GLU A 160 20.02 13.77 12.10
CA GLU A 160 19.93 13.24 10.75
C GLU A 160 21.13 13.71 9.93
N PHE A 161 21.63 12.82 9.08
CA PHE A 161 22.57 13.14 8.02
C PHE A 161 21.85 13.00 6.68
N LEU A 162 22.29 13.74 5.67
CA LEU A 162 21.71 13.71 4.32
C LEU A 162 22.77 13.29 3.32
N LEU A 163 22.59 12.13 2.68
CA LEU A 163 23.30 11.72 1.47
C LEU A 163 22.51 12.20 0.25
N LYS A 164 23.09 13.15 -0.49
CA LYS A 164 22.51 13.77 -1.68
C LYS A 164 23.43 13.67 -2.89
N GLY A 165 22.93 14.06 -4.05
CA GLY A 165 23.65 14.04 -5.33
C GLY A 165 23.16 12.91 -6.22
N HIS A 166 24.03 12.38 -7.08
CA HIS A 166 23.67 11.31 -7.99
C HIS A 166 24.49 10.03 -7.79
N VAL A 167 23.90 8.93 -8.24
CA VAL A 167 24.57 7.64 -8.41
C VAL A 167 24.60 7.31 -9.90
N ARG A 168 25.72 6.79 -10.40
CA ARG A 168 25.83 6.31 -11.78
C ARG A 168 25.18 4.94 -11.88
N VAL A 169 24.28 4.79 -12.84
CA VAL A 169 23.58 3.53 -13.09
C VAL A 169 23.69 3.17 -14.56
N ARG A 170 23.46 1.91 -14.90
CA ARG A 170 23.29 1.46 -16.29
C ARG A 170 22.14 0.46 -16.38
N PRO A 171 21.50 0.28 -17.54
CA PRO A 171 20.59 -0.83 -17.74
C PRO A 171 21.27 -2.14 -17.34
N TYR A 172 20.57 -2.98 -16.58
CA TYR A 172 21.14 -4.24 -16.12
C TYR A 172 21.50 -5.12 -17.32
N LYS A 173 22.70 -5.69 -17.28
CA LYS A 173 23.18 -6.65 -18.27
C LYS A 173 23.78 -7.83 -17.54
N GLU A 174 23.32 -9.02 -17.89
CA GLU A 174 23.81 -10.27 -17.32
C GLU A 174 25.31 -10.44 -17.58
N LYS A 175 26.02 -10.92 -16.56
CA LYS A 175 27.46 -11.22 -16.66
C LYS A 175 27.65 -12.56 -17.36
N PRO A 176 28.73 -12.75 -18.14
CA PRO A 176 29.06 -14.05 -18.73
C PRO A 176 29.24 -15.12 -17.64
N VAL A 177 28.63 -16.28 -17.84
CA VAL A 177 28.77 -17.44 -16.96
C VAL A 177 30.02 -18.23 -17.35
N GLN A 178 30.92 -18.46 -16.39
CA GLN A 178 32.17 -19.20 -16.55
C GLN A 178 32.02 -20.68 -16.19
N ASN A 179 31.27 -21.00 -15.13
CA ASN A 179 31.07 -22.36 -14.65
C ASN A 179 29.57 -22.65 -14.50
N GLN A 180 28.97 -23.06 -15.62
CA GLN A 180 27.54 -23.29 -15.75
C GLN A 180 27.02 -24.30 -14.72
N ALA A 181 25.90 -23.94 -14.08
CA ALA A 181 25.16 -24.83 -13.19
C ALA A 181 24.71 -26.10 -13.93
N LYS A 182 24.83 -27.25 -13.26
CA LYS A 182 24.44 -28.54 -13.85
C LYS A 182 22.93 -28.71 -13.98
N SER A 183 22.20 -28.28 -12.96
CA SER A 183 20.75 -28.37 -12.84
C SER A 183 20.25 -27.31 -11.88
N VAL A 184 18.96 -27.00 -11.98
CA VAL A 184 18.26 -26.06 -11.14
C VAL A 184 17.02 -26.74 -10.58
N ASP A 185 16.88 -26.74 -9.26
CA ASP A 185 15.68 -27.17 -8.57
C ASP A 185 14.64 -26.05 -8.67
N VAL A 186 13.57 -26.28 -9.43
CA VAL A 186 12.50 -25.29 -9.60
C VAL A 186 11.45 -25.49 -8.53
N GLU A 187 11.40 -24.53 -7.61
CA GLU A 187 10.42 -24.37 -6.56
C GLU A 187 9.27 -23.48 -7.02
N TYR A 188 8.08 -23.73 -6.47
CA TYR A 188 6.85 -23.03 -6.79
C TYR A 188 6.13 -22.61 -5.51
N THR A 189 5.70 -21.35 -5.47
CA THR A 189 4.80 -20.82 -4.45
C THR A 189 3.73 -19.95 -5.10
N VAL A 190 2.51 -20.01 -4.56
CA VAL A 190 1.36 -19.32 -5.15
C VAL A 190 0.52 -18.65 -4.07
N GLN A 191 0.09 -17.43 -4.34
CA GLN A 191 -0.86 -16.67 -3.54
C GLN A 191 -2.20 -16.52 -4.28
N PHE A 192 -3.30 -16.70 -3.55
CA PHE A 192 -4.64 -16.51 -4.08
C PHE A 192 -5.30 -15.31 -3.41
N THR A 193 -6.06 -14.53 -4.17
CA THR A 193 -6.86 -13.40 -3.66
C THR A 193 -8.27 -13.50 -4.23
N PRO A 194 -9.31 -13.60 -3.39
CA PRO A 194 -10.68 -13.67 -3.89
C PRO A 194 -11.08 -12.32 -4.48
N LEU A 195 -11.77 -12.34 -5.63
CA LEU A 195 -12.28 -11.11 -6.27
C LEU A 195 -13.41 -10.47 -5.46
N ASN A 196 -14.21 -11.30 -4.81
CA ASN A 196 -15.29 -10.88 -3.94
C ASN A 196 -14.83 -10.98 -2.48
N PRO A 197 -15.25 -10.07 -1.59
CA PRO A 197 -15.00 -10.21 -0.16
C PRO A 197 -15.52 -11.56 0.34
N ASP A 198 -14.63 -12.38 0.91
CA ASP A 198 -14.98 -13.68 1.45
C ASP A 198 -14.17 -13.89 2.74
N ASP A 199 -14.85 -13.76 3.88
CA ASP A 199 -14.24 -13.87 5.21
C ASP A 199 -13.72 -15.29 5.50
N ASP A 200 -14.24 -16.30 4.80
CA ASP A 200 -13.78 -17.68 4.90
C ASP A 200 -12.48 -17.91 4.11
N PHE A 201 -12.15 -17.01 3.17
CA PHE A 201 -10.90 -17.07 2.43
C PHE A 201 -9.74 -16.55 3.27
N ARG A 202 -9.19 -17.42 4.10
CA ARG A 202 -7.97 -17.11 4.84
C ARG A 202 -6.78 -17.30 3.91
N PRO A 203 -6.00 -16.25 3.60
CA PRO A 203 -4.82 -16.40 2.76
C PRO A 203 -3.93 -17.48 3.36
N GLY A 204 -3.77 -18.57 2.62
CA GLY A 204 -2.98 -19.71 3.04
C GLY A 204 -1.55 -19.29 3.37
N LEU A 205 -0.92 -20.04 4.27
CA LEU A 205 0.50 -19.89 4.54
C LEU A 205 1.27 -20.01 3.21
N LYS A 206 2.30 -19.19 3.01
CA LYS A 206 3.20 -19.33 1.86
C LYS A 206 3.95 -20.65 1.97
N ASP A 207 3.39 -21.68 1.37
CA ASP A 207 4.07 -22.96 1.19
C ASP A 207 4.82 -22.93 -0.13
N THR A 208 6.08 -23.36 -0.07
CA THR A 208 6.93 -23.59 -1.23
C THR A 208 6.98 -25.09 -1.50
N LYS A 209 6.78 -25.48 -2.76
CA LYS A 209 6.85 -26.87 -3.20
C LYS A 209 7.88 -27.01 -4.31
N LEU A 210 8.71 -28.05 -4.24
CA LEU A 210 9.54 -28.47 -5.37
C LEU A 210 8.64 -28.94 -6.53
N LEU A 211 8.73 -28.29 -7.68
CA LEU A 211 7.96 -28.62 -8.87
C LEU A 211 8.67 -29.69 -9.70
N LYS A 212 9.91 -29.40 -10.12
CA LYS A 212 10.78 -30.28 -10.94
C LYS A 212 12.22 -29.78 -10.90
N THR A 213 13.18 -30.68 -11.08
CA THR A 213 14.59 -30.34 -11.30
C THR A 213 14.85 -30.32 -12.81
N LEU A 214 15.38 -29.21 -13.31
CA LEU A 214 15.56 -28.97 -14.75
C LEU A 214 17.01 -28.60 -15.09
N ALA A 215 17.40 -28.81 -16.34
CA ALA A 215 18.66 -28.30 -16.86
C ALA A 215 18.51 -26.83 -17.30
N ILE A 216 19.65 -26.16 -17.50
CA ILE A 216 19.67 -24.82 -18.08
C ILE A 216 19.08 -24.85 -19.50
N GLY A 217 18.17 -23.92 -19.79
CA GLY A 217 17.48 -23.81 -21.08
C GLY A 217 16.18 -24.62 -21.21
N ASP A 218 15.94 -25.56 -20.30
CA ASP A 218 14.65 -26.25 -20.19
C ASP A 218 13.53 -25.25 -19.90
N THR A 219 12.29 -25.64 -20.18
CA THR A 219 11.15 -24.71 -20.17
C THR A 219 10.07 -25.06 -19.16
N ILE A 220 9.37 -24.00 -18.73
CA ILE A 220 8.12 -24.08 -17.98
C ILE A 220 7.12 -23.14 -18.63
N THR A 221 5.94 -23.64 -18.97
CA THR A 221 4.91 -22.80 -19.59
C THR A 221 3.91 -22.26 -18.57
N SER A 222 3.31 -21.13 -18.92
CA SER A 222 2.19 -20.53 -18.19
C SER A 222 1.00 -21.47 -17.99
N GLN A 223 0.73 -22.42 -18.92
CA GLN A 223 -0.31 -23.43 -18.75
C GLN A 223 0.05 -24.51 -17.72
N GLU A 224 1.32 -24.96 -17.69
CA GLU A 224 1.78 -25.91 -16.67
C GLU A 224 1.65 -25.30 -15.26
N LEU A 225 2.04 -24.02 -15.12
CA LEU A 225 1.91 -23.28 -13.86
C LEU A 225 0.44 -23.09 -13.46
N LEU A 226 -0.43 -22.72 -14.41
CA LEU A 226 -1.87 -22.61 -14.17
C LEU A 226 -2.48 -23.93 -13.68
N ALA A 227 -2.09 -25.06 -14.26
CA ALA A 227 -2.56 -26.38 -13.84
C ALA A 227 -2.11 -26.71 -12.40
N GLN A 228 -0.88 -26.36 -12.03
CA GLN A 228 -0.39 -26.53 -10.66
C GLN A 228 -1.11 -25.61 -9.67
N ALA A 229 -1.30 -24.34 -10.02
CA ALA A 229 -2.05 -23.38 -9.23
C ALA A 229 -3.49 -23.89 -8.97
N GLN A 230 -4.20 -24.33 -10.01
CA GLN A 230 -5.56 -24.86 -9.87
C GLN A 230 -5.61 -26.13 -9.01
N SER A 231 -4.59 -26.99 -9.11
CA SER A 231 -4.46 -28.19 -8.26
C SER A 231 -4.31 -27.82 -6.78
N ILE A 232 -3.47 -26.82 -6.46
CA ILE A 232 -3.30 -26.30 -5.09
C ILE A 232 -4.59 -25.63 -4.59
N LEU A 233 -5.25 -24.85 -5.45
CA LEU A 233 -6.51 -24.19 -5.13
C LEU A 233 -7.60 -25.22 -4.78
N ASN A 234 -7.79 -26.24 -5.61
CA ASN A 234 -8.77 -27.30 -5.37
C ASN A 234 -8.55 -28.04 -4.04
N LYS A 235 -7.28 -28.19 -3.62
CA LYS A 235 -6.92 -28.86 -2.35
C LYS A 235 -7.18 -27.97 -1.14
N THR A 236 -6.92 -26.67 -1.26
CA THR A 236 -6.95 -25.72 -0.13
C THR A 236 -8.30 -25.02 0.03
N HIS A 237 -8.95 -24.69 -1.09
CA HIS A 237 -10.21 -23.96 -1.17
C HIS A 237 -11.11 -24.60 -2.25
N PRO A 238 -11.70 -25.78 -1.98
CA PRO A 238 -12.60 -26.43 -2.92
C PRO A 238 -13.80 -25.53 -3.22
N GLY A 239 -14.21 -25.48 -4.49
CA GLY A 239 -15.31 -24.63 -4.95
C GLY A 239 -14.87 -23.25 -5.47
N TYR A 240 -13.57 -22.95 -5.52
CA TYR A 240 -13.04 -21.79 -6.23
C TYR A 240 -12.42 -22.18 -7.57
N THR A 241 -12.37 -21.22 -8.49
CA THR A 241 -11.65 -21.31 -9.76
C THR A 241 -10.67 -20.15 -9.87
N ILE A 242 -9.55 -20.38 -10.55
CA ILE A 242 -8.69 -19.28 -10.99
C ILE A 242 -9.46 -18.44 -12.01
N TYR A 243 -9.48 -17.12 -11.80
CA TYR A 243 -10.08 -16.16 -12.73
C TYR A 243 -9.01 -15.60 -13.67
N GLU A 244 -7.95 -15.00 -13.11
CA GLU A 244 -6.83 -14.46 -13.88
C GLU A 244 -5.52 -14.47 -13.07
N ARG A 245 -4.40 -14.39 -13.78
CA ARG A 245 -3.05 -14.23 -13.21
C ARG A 245 -2.81 -12.75 -12.92
N ASP A 246 -2.42 -12.43 -11.69
CA ASP A 246 -2.04 -11.07 -11.28
C ASP A 246 -0.55 -10.85 -11.46
N SER A 247 0.31 -11.80 -11.08
CA SER A 247 1.75 -11.67 -11.28
C SER A 247 2.48 -13.01 -11.27
N SER A 248 3.61 -13.07 -11.97
CA SER A 248 4.51 -14.22 -11.99
C SER A 248 5.96 -13.74 -12.03
N ILE A 249 6.77 -14.16 -11.04
CA ILE A 249 8.16 -13.74 -10.87
C ILE A 249 9.03 -14.95 -10.58
N VAL A 250 10.19 -15.04 -11.21
CA VAL A 250 11.21 -16.07 -10.90
C VAL A 250 12.38 -15.41 -10.17
N THR A 251 12.69 -15.93 -8.99
CA THR A 251 13.89 -15.55 -8.23
C THR A 251 14.95 -16.63 -8.43
N HIS A 252 16.15 -16.22 -8.82
CA HIS A 252 17.25 -17.12 -9.17
C HIS A 252 18.22 -17.20 -8.00
N ASP A 253 18.22 -18.32 -7.27
CA ASP A 253 19.01 -18.48 -6.05
C ASP A 253 18.78 -17.30 -5.08
N ASN A 254 19.82 -16.53 -4.78
CA ASN A 254 19.77 -15.30 -3.99
C ASN A 254 20.06 -14.03 -4.84
N ASP A 255 19.91 -14.12 -6.17
CA ASP A 255 20.09 -12.97 -7.06
C ASP A 255 18.97 -11.94 -6.81
N ILE A 256 19.39 -10.68 -6.74
CA ILE A 256 18.49 -9.54 -6.56
C ILE A 256 17.73 -9.24 -7.86
N PHE A 257 18.28 -9.62 -9.02
CA PHE A 257 17.65 -9.42 -10.33
C PHE A 257 16.76 -10.61 -10.69
N ARG A 258 15.48 -10.48 -10.36
CA ARG A 258 14.45 -11.48 -10.63
C ARG A 258 13.92 -11.36 -12.05
N THR A 259 13.52 -12.47 -12.67
CA THR A 259 12.82 -12.41 -13.96
C THR A 259 11.31 -12.20 -13.72
N ILE A 260 10.79 -11.07 -14.19
CA ILE A 260 9.35 -10.78 -14.21
C ILE A 260 8.76 -11.38 -15.48
N LEU A 261 7.77 -12.25 -15.34
CA LEU A 261 7.12 -12.90 -16.46
C LEU A 261 5.91 -12.08 -16.92
N PRO A 262 5.48 -12.19 -18.19
CA PRO A 262 4.30 -11.49 -18.68
C PRO A 262 3.04 -11.78 -17.85
N MET A 263 2.29 -10.74 -17.49
CA MET A 263 1.09 -10.85 -16.64
C MET A 263 -0.16 -11.24 -17.46
N ASP A 264 -0.43 -10.52 -18.56
CA ASP A 264 -1.70 -10.58 -19.29
C ASP A 264 -1.68 -11.49 -20.53
N GLN A 265 -0.65 -12.33 -20.68
CA GLN A 265 -0.51 -13.22 -21.82
C GLN A 265 0.22 -14.51 -21.44
N GLU A 266 0.03 -15.54 -22.26
CA GLU A 266 0.78 -16.78 -22.14
C GLU A 266 2.29 -16.53 -22.35
N PHE A 267 3.10 -17.23 -21.57
CA PHE A 267 4.55 -17.17 -21.62
C PHE A 267 5.17 -18.56 -21.49
N THR A 268 6.44 -18.64 -21.91
CA THR A 268 7.35 -19.75 -21.66
C THR A 268 8.57 -19.21 -20.94
N TYR A 269 8.79 -19.67 -19.71
CA TYR A 269 10.02 -19.41 -18.98
C TYR A 269 11.08 -20.41 -19.42
N HIS A 270 12.28 -19.92 -19.76
CA HIS A 270 13.46 -20.75 -20.01
C HIS A 270 14.38 -20.65 -18.79
N VAL A 271 14.77 -21.79 -18.21
CA VAL A 271 15.64 -21.84 -17.02
C VAL A 271 16.93 -21.07 -17.30
N LYS A 272 17.10 -19.98 -16.56
CA LYS A 272 18.14 -18.97 -16.82
C LYS A 272 19.53 -19.52 -16.50
N ASN A 273 20.46 -19.30 -17.42
CA ASN A 273 21.87 -19.68 -17.26
C ASN A 273 22.50 -18.93 -16.07
N ARG A 274 23.33 -19.62 -15.29
CA ARG A 274 23.98 -19.06 -14.09
C ARG A 274 25.19 -19.88 -13.66
N GLU A 275 25.98 -19.29 -12.77
CA GLU A 275 27.07 -19.98 -12.08
C GLU A 275 26.54 -21.11 -11.18
N GLN A 276 27.28 -22.21 -11.13
CA GLN A 276 27.07 -23.26 -10.14
C GLN A 276 27.10 -22.67 -8.72
N ALA A 277 26.08 -22.94 -7.94
CA ALA A 277 26.03 -22.54 -6.54
C ALA A 277 27.05 -23.31 -5.69
N TYR A 278 27.62 -22.62 -4.71
CA TYR A 278 28.55 -23.17 -3.73
C TYR A 278 28.21 -22.67 -2.33
N GLU A 279 28.38 -23.54 -1.35
CA GLU A 279 28.36 -23.19 0.06
C GLU A 279 29.74 -23.44 0.67
N ILE A 280 30.12 -22.61 1.65
CA ILE A 280 31.35 -22.82 2.40
C ILE A 280 31.01 -23.71 3.58
N ASN A 281 31.58 -24.92 3.61
CA ASN A 281 31.39 -25.81 4.74
C ASN A 281 31.99 -25.15 6.01
N PRO A 282 31.18 -24.89 7.05
CA PRO A 282 31.62 -24.11 8.21
C PRO A 282 32.72 -24.81 9.02
N LYS A 283 32.87 -26.14 8.88
CA LYS A 283 33.89 -26.92 9.59
C LYS A 283 35.24 -26.91 8.87
N THR A 284 35.23 -26.98 7.53
CA THR A 284 36.46 -27.17 6.73
C THR A 284 36.92 -25.88 6.04
N GLY A 285 36.02 -24.90 5.86
CA GLY A 285 36.26 -23.71 5.04
C GLY A 285 36.31 -24.00 3.54
N ILE A 286 36.03 -25.24 3.11
CA ILE A 286 36.09 -25.65 1.71
C ILE A 286 34.76 -25.31 1.03
N LYS A 287 34.83 -24.79 -0.21
CA LYS A 287 33.67 -24.57 -1.07
C LYS A 287 33.15 -25.91 -1.59
N GLU A 288 31.94 -26.26 -1.20
CA GLU A 288 31.22 -27.46 -1.64
C GLU A 288 30.11 -27.06 -2.61
N LYS A 289 29.87 -27.88 -3.64
CA LYS A 289 28.80 -27.62 -4.61
C LYS A 289 27.45 -27.82 -3.91
N THR A 290 26.54 -26.87 -4.10
CA THR A 290 25.13 -27.00 -3.71
C THR A 290 24.24 -26.91 -4.94
N ASN A 291 22.98 -27.33 -4.84
CA ASN A 291 22.05 -27.19 -5.96
C ASN A 291 21.72 -25.73 -6.19
N ASN A 292 21.60 -25.32 -7.46
CA ASN A 292 20.99 -24.05 -7.78
C ASN A 292 19.48 -24.17 -7.67
N THR A 293 18.81 -23.07 -7.33
CA THR A 293 17.35 -23.04 -7.16
C THR A 293 16.71 -21.92 -7.98
N ASP A 294 15.50 -22.16 -8.44
CA ASP A 294 14.59 -21.14 -8.96
C ASP A 294 13.32 -21.14 -8.15
N LEU A 295 12.92 -19.99 -7.61
CA LEU A 295 11.62 -19.82 -6.97
C LEU A 295 10.68 -19.09 -7.91
N VAL A 296 9.73 -19.82 -8.48
CA VAL A 296 8.60 -19.25 -9.22
C VAL A 296 7.52 -18.86 -8.20
N SER A 297 7.27 -17.56 -8.09
CA SER A 297 6.24 -16.99 -7.22
C SER A 297 5.12 -16.39 -8.06
N GLU A 298 3.90 -16.91 -7.90
CA GLU A 298 2.72 -16.39 -8.62
C GLU A 298 1.64 -15.86 -7.68
N LYS A 299 0.83 -14.94 -8.20
CA LYS A 299 -0.41 -14.48 -7.58
C LYS A 299 -1.55 -14.59 -8.58
N TYR A 300 -2.68 -15.12 -8.13
CA TYR A 300 -3.90 -15.28 -8.93
C TYR A 300 -5.10 -14.66 -8.22
N TYR A 301 -5.98 -14.03 -9.01
CA TYR A 301 -7.33 -13.74 -8.57
C TYR A 301 -8.20 -14.99 -8.71
N VAL A 302 -9.03 -15.26 -7.70
CA VAL A 302 -9.91 -16.43 -7.66
C VAL A 302 -11.36 -16.00 -7.46
N LEU A 303 -12.26 -16.85 -7.95
CA LEU A 303 -13.70 -16.63 -7.87
C LEU A 303 -14.38 -17.90 -7.36
N LYS A 304 -15.36 -17.74 -6.48
CA LYS A 304 -16.21 -18.85 -6.04
C LYS A 304 -17.06 -19.32 -7.22
N GLN A 305 -17.14 -20.62 -7.45
CA GLN A 305 -17.87 -21.18 -8.58
C GLN A 305 -19.34 -20.74 -8.55
N GLY A 306 -19.81 -20.18 -9.67
CA GLY A 306 -21.17 -19.67 -9.83
C GLY A 306 -21.35 -18.19 -9.49
N GLU A 307 -20.35 -17.55 -8.87
CA GLU A 307 -20.37 -16.10 -8.65
C GLU A 307 -19.91 -15.34 -9.91
N LYS A 308 -20.21 -14.04 -9.94
CA LYS A 308 -19.66 -13.08 -10.90
C LYS A 308 -18.63 -12.21 -10.18
N PRO A 309 -17.60 -11.70 -10.90
CA PRO A 309 -16.67 -10.75 -10.32
C PRO A 309 -17.43 -9.49 -9.85
N TYR A 310 -17.00 -8.92 -8.73
CA TYR A 310 -17.47 -7.62 -8.26
C TYR A 310 -17.27 -6.57 -9.36
N ASP A 311 -18.37 -5.95 -9.79
CA ASP A 311 -18.33 -4.85 -10.73
C ASP A 311 -18.37 -3.52 -9.94
N PRO A 312 -17.28 -2.72 -9.94
CA PRO A 312 -17.28 -1.43 -9.26
C PRO A 312 -18.28 -0.43 -9.83
N PHE A 313 -18.81 -0.66 -11.04
CA PHE A 313 -19.84 0.15 -11.67
C PHE A 313 -21.25 -0.36 -11.37
N ASP A 314 -21.41 -1.58 -10.86
CA ASP A 314 -22.70 -2.10 -10.45
C ASP A 314 -23.17 -1.38 -9.19
N ARG A 315 -24.25 -0.62 -9.33
CA ARG A 315 -24.90 0.08 -8.22
C ARG A 315 -26.13 -0.64 -7.70
N SER A 316 -26.46 -1.82 -8.24
CA SER A 316 -27.69 -2.57 -7.91
C SER A 316 -27.74 -3.01 -6.46
N HIS A 317 -26.58 -3.25 -5.84
CA HIS A 317 -26.45 -3.60 -4.44
C HIS A 317 -26.48 -2.38 -3.50
N LEU A 318 -26.40 -1.16 -4.04
CA LEU A 318 -26.42 0.08 -3.25
C LEU A 318 -27.85 0.55 -3.02
N LYS A 319 -28.08 1.14 -1.84
CA LYS A 319 -29.36 1.71 -1.43
C LYS A 319 -29.30 3.23 -1.48
N LEU A 320 -30.29 3.85 -2.12
CA LEU A 320 -30.42 5.31 -2.22
C LEU A 320 -31.10 5.87 -0.97
N PHE A 321 -30.47 6.84 -0.34
CA PHE A 321 -31.01 7.63 0.76
C PHE A 321 -31.04 9.10 0.36
N THR A 322 -32.19 9.75 0.57
CA THR A 322 -32.30 11.22 0.55
C THR A 322 -32.29 11.71 1.98
N ILE A 323 -31.30 12.50 2.36
CA ILE A 323 -31.17 13.05 3.72
C ILE A 323 -31.56 14.53 3.67
N LYS A 324 -32.37 14.96 4.62
CA LYS A 324 -32.82 16.34 4.79
C LYS A 324 -32.45 16.80 6.19
N TYR A 325 -31.71 17.89 6.30
CA TYR A 325 -31.40 18.54 7.58
C TYR A 325 -32.35 19.73 7.73
N VAL A 326 -33.12 19.76 8.80
CA VAL A 326 -34.19 20.75 9.02
C VAL A 326 -34.00 21.46 10.35
N ASP A 327 -34.15 22.78 10.39
CA ASP A 327 -34.17 23.53 11.65
C ASP A 327 -35.40 23.12 12.47
N VAL A 328 -35.18 22.62 13.68
CA VAL A 328 -36.24 22.12 14.55
C VAL A 328 -37.24 23.20 14.99
N ASN A 329 -36.84 24.48 15.01
CA ASN A 329 -37.67 25.59 15.47
C ASN A 329 -38.47 26.24 14.33
N THR A 330 -37.86 26.37 13.15
CA THR A 330 -38.49 27.06 12.00
C THR A 330 -39.06 26.09 10.96
N ASN A 331 -38.70 24.80 11.04
CA ASN A 331 -38.99 23.77 10.04
C ASN A 331 -38.42 24.10 8.65
N GLU A 332 -37.42 24.98 8.58
CA GLU A 332 -36.71 25.34 7.35
C GLU A 332 -35.71 24.25 6.96
N LEU A 333 -35.66 23.92 5.66
CA LEU A 333 -34.66 23.00 5.13
C LEU A 333 -33.29 23.68 5.11
N LEU A 334 -32.39 23.23 5.98
CA LEU A 334 -31.01 23.69 6.03
C LEU A 334 -30.20 23.12 4.85
N LYS A 335 -30.34 21.82 4.60
CA LYS A 335 -29.59 21.11 3.56
C LYS A 335 -30.31 19.83 3.15
N SER A 336 -30.11 19.40 1.91
CA SER A 336 -30.46 18.04 1.49
C SER A 336 -29.39 17.45 0.58
N GLU A 337 -29.25 16.12 0.63
CA GLU A 337 -28.38 15.37 -0.28
C GLU A 337 -28.91 13.96 -0.54
N GLN A 338 -28.44 13.37 -1.63
CA GLN A 338 -28.72 11.98 -2.01
C GLN A 338 -27.42 11.18 -1.96
N LEU A 339 -27.43 10.07 -1.24
CA LEU A 339 -26.28 9.19 -1.06
C LEU A 339 -26.65 7.75 -1.42
N LEU A 340 -25.70 7.04 -2.01
CA LEU A 340 -25.77 5.60 -2.23
C LEU A 340 -24.88 4.91 -1.19
N THR A 341 -25.41 3.90 -0.51
CA THR A 341 -24.67 3.14 0.51
C THR A 341 -24.82 1.64 0.31
N ALA A 342 -23.76 0.88 0.58
CA ALA A 342 -23.77 -0.58 0.49
C ALA A 342 -24.55 -1.24 1.64
N SER A 343 -24.78 -0.52 2.73
CA SER A 343 -25.42 -1.07 3.93
C SER A 343 -26.32 -0.06 4.61
N GLU A 344 -27.50 -0.50 5.05
CA GLU A 344 -28.38 0.30 5.92
C GLU A 344 -27.76 0.54 7.30
N ARG A 345 -26.76 -0.27 7.70
CA ARG A 345 -25.99 -0.06 8.95
C ARG A 345 -25.26 1.29 8.95
N ASN A 346 -25.03 1.88 7.78
CA ASN A 346 -24.42 3.20 7.64
C ASN A 346 -25.41 4.35 7.95
N LEU A 347 -26.71 4.06 8.13
CA LEU A 347 -27.68 5.05 8.59
C LEU A 347 -27.46 5.36 10.09
N ASP A 348 -26.42 6.12 10.35
CA ASP A 348 -25.96 6.51 11.68
C ASP A 348 -25.29 7.90 11.62
N PHE A 349 -25.02 8.50 12.78
CA PHE A 349 -24.42 9.82 12.88
C PHE A 349 -22.92 9.82 12.58
N ARG A 350 -22.52 10.74 11.71
CA ARG A 350 -21.15 10.96 11.28
C ARG A 350 -20.54 12.13 12.02
N ASP A 351 -19.47 11.84 12.76
CA ASP A 351 -18.51 12.85 13.17
C ASP A 351 -17.47 13.09 12.06
N LEU A 352 -17.39 14.33 11.58
CA LEU A 352 -16.43 14.70 10.54
C LEU A 352 -14.97 14.62 11.01
N TYR A 353 -14.74 14.60 12.33
CA TYR A 353 -13.41 14.44 12.91
C TYR A 353 -13.03 12.97 13.14
N ASP A 354 -13.96 12.03 13.03
CA ASP A 354 -13.71 10.59 13.21
C ASP A 354 -13.60 9.87 11.85
N PRO A 355 -12.41 9.40 11.45
CA PRO A 355 -12.24 8.67 10.20
C PRO A 355 -13.06 7.37 10.12
N ARG A 356 -13.51 6.80 11.25
CA ARG A 356 -14.35 5.59 11.29
C ARG A 356 -15.77 5.87 10.80
N ASP A 357 -16.21 7.12 10.92
CA ASP A 357 -17.56 7.54 10.58
C ASP A 357 -17.72 7.93 9.11
N LYS A 358 -16.69 7.75 8.28
CA LYS A 358 -16.70 8.12 6.85
C LYS A 358 -17.87 7.53 6.06
N ALA A 359 -18.28 6.30 6.38
CA ALA A 359 -19.40 5.64 5.70
C ALA A 359 -20.76 6.02 6.29
N LYS A 360 -20.79 6.58 7.51
CA LYS A 360 -22.04 6.98 8.17
C LYS A 360 -22.66 8.19 7.47
N LEU A 361 -23.98 8.19 7.39
CA LEU A 361 -24.71 9.07 6.49
C LEU A 361 -25.12 10.42 7.11
N LEU A 362 -25.38 10.46 8.42
CA LEU A 362 -26.08 11.60 9.04
C LEU A 362 -25.09 12.56 9.72
N TYR A 363 -24.84 13.74 9.15
CA TYR A 363 -23.91 14.69 9.76
C TYR A 363 -24.38 15.16 11.14
N ASN A 364 -23.43 15.25 12.06
CA ASN A 364 -23.69 15.72 13.41
C ASN A 364 -23.60 17.26 13.57
N ASN A 365 -22.98 17.93 12.60
CA ASN A 365 -22.88 19.38 12.43
C ASN A 365 -22.87 19.69 10.93
N LEU A 366 -23.23 20.92 10.55
CA LEU A 366 -23.22 21.35 9.15
C LEU A 366 -22.16 22.42 8.86
N ASP A 367 -21.18 22.56 9.76
CA ASP A 367 -20.15 23.60 9.66
C ASP A 367 -19.30 23.40 8.37
N ALA A 368 -19.13 22.16 7.90
CA ALA A 368 -18.46 21.86 6.63
C ALA A 368 -19.20 22.35 5.36
N PHE A 369 -20.43 22.84 5.51
CA PHE A 369 -21.27 23.34 4.42
C PHE A 369 -21.64 24.82 4.57
N ASP A 370 -20.87 25.57 5.36
CA ASP A 370 -21.12 26.98 5.68
C ASP A 370 -22.45 27.24 6.42
N ILE A 371 -23.09 26.19 6.97
CA ILE A 371 -24.31 26.28 7.79
C ILE A 371 -23.89 26.18 9.25
N MET A 372 -23.49 27.34 9.78
CA MET A 372 -22.86 27.44 11.09
C MET A 372 -23.84 27.23 12.24
N ASP A 373 -23.29 26.72 13.34
CA ASP A 373 -23.94 26.70 14.65
C ASP A 373 -25.13 25.76 14.76
N TYR A 374 -25.27 24.77 13.87
CA TYR A 374 -26.25 23.70 14.02
C TYR A 374 -25.65 22.44 14.62
N THR A 375 -26.43 21.78 15.47
CA THR A 375 -26.11 20.49 16.06
C THR A 375 -27.32 19.55 16.06
N LEU A 376 -27.07 18.25 16.19
CA LEU A 376 -28.09 17.23 16.32
C LEU A 376 -29.01 17.50 17.51
N THR A 377 -30.30 17.49 17.24
CA THR A 377 -31.31 17.34 18.30
C THR A 377 -31.46 15.89 18.75
N GLY A 378 -31.01 14.91 17.95
CA GLY A 378 -31.31 13.48 18.18
C GLY A 378 -32.68 13.05 17.62
N LYS A 379 -33.53 13.98 17.18
CA LYS A 379 -34.77 13.66 16.46
C LYS A 379 -34.46 13.41 14.98
N VAL A 380 -34.83 12.22 14.51
CA VAL A 380 -34.77 11.83 13.10
C VAL A 380 -36.12 11.23 12.71
N GLU A 381 -36.66 11.64 11.57
CA GLU A 381 -37.83 11.02 10.96
C GLU A 381 -37.40 10.25 9.72
N ASP A 382 -37.71 8.96 9.69
CA ASP A 382 -37.46 8.10 8.56
C ASP A 382 -38.80 7.67 7.94
N ASN A 383 -39.00 7.94 6.64
CA ASN A 383 -40.24 7.56 5.96
C ASN A 383 -40.41 6.05 5.77
N HIS A 384 -39.37 5.28 6.03
CA HIS A 384 -39.30 3.83 5.87
C HIS A 384 -39.58 3.26 4.46
N ASP A 385 -39.63 4.10 3.42
CA ASP A 385 -39.89 3.68 2.04
C ASP A 385 -38.62 3.04 1.43
N LYS A 386 -38.72 1.79 0.98
CA LYS A 386 -37.59 1.06 0.38
C LYS A 386 -37.18 1.61 -1.00
N ASN A 387 -38.10 2.23 -1.74
CA ASN A 387 -37.85 2.72 -3.09
C ASN A 387 -37.42 4.18 -3.10
N ASN A 388 -37.86 4.96 -2.11
CA ASN A 388 -37.53 6.37 -1.97
C ASN A 388 -37.30 6.73 -0.50
N ARG A 389 -36.23 6.17 0.08
CA ARG A 389 -35.92 6.35 1.50
C ARG A 389 -35.53 7.79 1.77
N VAL A 390 -36.32 8.48 2.59
CA VAL A 390 -36.10 9.88 2.98
C VAL A 390 -35.95 9.94 4.49
N VAL A 391 -34.82 10.50 4.92
CA VAL A 391 -34.45 10.65 6.33
C VAL A 391 -34.33 12.14 6.64
N THR A 392 -35.18 12.63 7.53
CA THR A 392 -35.19 14.01 8.00
C THR A 392 -34.50 14.09 9.35
N VAL A 393 -33.32 14.71 9.41
CA VAL A 393 -32.55 14.97 10.62
C VAL A 393 -32.87 16.37 11.12
N TYR A 394 -33.42 16.47 12.33
CA TYR A 394 -33.72 17.77 12.94
C TYR A 394 -32.49 18.30 13.67
N MET A 395 -32.14 19.55 13.38
CA MET A 395 -31.00 20.24 13.96
C MET A 395 -31.44 21.50 14.68
N GLY A 396 -30.77 21.81 15.78
CA GLY A 396 -31.01 23.02 16.57
C GLY A 396 -29.75 23.87 16.61
N LYS A 397 -29.92 25.18 16.86
CA LYS A 397 -28.77 26.06 17.07
C LYS A 397 -28.05 25.71 18.37
N ARG A 398 -26.73 25.62 18.29
CA ARG A 398 -25.83 25.43 19.44
C ARG A 398 -25.91 26.64 20.38
N PRO A 399 -25.69 26.44 21.69
CA PRO A 399 -25.41 27.56 22.59
C PRO A 399 -24.22 28.38 22.10
N LYS A 400 -24.29 29.70 22.24
CA LYS A 400 -23.22 30.60 21.84
C LYS A 400 -21.91 30.21 22.53
N GLY A 401 -20.87 29.94 21.73
CA GLY A 401 -19.53 29.54 22.21
C GLY A 401 -19.31 28.03 22.32
N ALA A 402 -20.33 27.20 22.06
CA ALA A 402 -20.15 25.76 21.97
C ALA A 402 -19.35 25.38 20.70
N LYS A 403 -18.53 24.32 20.81
CA LYS A 403 -17.66 23.86 19.72
C LYS A 403 -18.45 23.12 18.63
N GLY A 404 -17.80 22.95 17.48
CA GLY A 404 -18.17 22.05 16.37
C GLY A 404 -18.81 20.73 16.81
N SER A 405 -18.15 20.09 17.78
CA SER A 405 -18.46 18.77 18.32
C SER A 405 -19.56 18.75 19.39
N TYR A 406 -20.17 19.89 19.73
CA TYR A 406 -21.23 19.93 20.73
C TYR A 406 -22.47 19.20 20.22
N HIS A 407 -23.08 18.36 21.05
CA HIS A 407 -24.27 17.57 20.72
C HIS A 407 -25.38 17.77 21.76
N LEU A 408 -26.52 18.37 21.37
CA LEU A 408 -27.69 18.53 22.26
C LEU A 408 -28.14 17.18 22.84
N ALA A 409 -27.99 16.09 22.08
CA ALA A 409 -28.44 14.76 22.49
C ALA A 409 -27.45 13.96 23.35
N TYR A 410 -26.14 14.26 23.32
CA TYR A 410 -25.10 13.34 23.80
C TYR A 410 -24.16 13.89 24.87
N ASP A 411 -24.05 15.22 25.03
CA ASP A 411 -23.18 15.82 26.04
C ASP A 411 -23.83 15.69 27.43
N LYS A 412 -23.42 14.61 28.14
CA LYS A 412 -24.03 14.05 29.36
C LYS A 412 -24.17 15.03 30.53
N ASP A 413 -23.40 16.10 30.53
CA ASP A 413 -23.25 16.98 31.69
C ASP A 413 -24.23 18.16 31.65
N LEU A 414 -25.05 18.27 30.59
CA LEU A 414 -25.90 19.44 30.35
C LEU A 414 -27.40 19.15 30.27
N TYR A 415 -27.81 17.88 30.19
CA TYR A 415 -29.23 17.50 30.04
C TYR A 415 -29.67 16.47 31.08
N THR A 416 -30.90 16.63 31.55
CA THR A 416 -31.59 15.67 32.41
C THR A 416 -31.79 14.35 31.68
N GLU A 417 -31.99 13.27 32.44
CA GLU A 417 -32.25 11.95 31.87
C GLU A 417 -33.58 11.90 31.08
N GLU A 418 -34.53 12.77 31.42
CA GLU A 418 -35.78 12.96 30.69
C GLU A 418 -35.56 13.58 29.32
N GLU A 419 -34.75 14.64 29.24
CA GLU A 419 -34.36 15.26 27.97
C GLU A 419 -33.58 14.27 27.11
N ARG A 420 -32.65 13.50 27.70
CA ARG A 420 -31.91 12.47 26.98
C ARG A 420 -32.79 11.35 26.42
N LYS A 421 -33.86 10.96 27.12
CA LYS A 421 -34.85 9.99 26.62
C LYS A 421 -35.67 10.56 25.46
N ALA A 422 -35.99 11.84 25.49
CA ALA A 422 -36.65 12.51 24.36
C ALA A 422 -35.76 12.54 23.10
N TYR A 423 -34.43 12.54 23.29
CA TYR A 423 -33.45 12.60 22.20
C TYR A 423 -32.84 11.24 21.81
N SER A 424 -33.23 10.12 22.45
CA SER A 424 -32.67 8.79 22.20
C SER A 424 -33.39 8.04 21.08
N TYR A 425 -33.22 8.44 19.82
CA TYR A 425 -33.87 7.76 18.68
C TYR A 425 -33.10 6.53 18.15
N LEU A 426 -31.77 6.46 18.30
CA LEU A 426 -31.00 5.31 17.78
C LEU A 426 -31.15 4.00 18.58
N ARG A 427 -31.85 4.00 19.71
CA ARG A 427 -32.19 2.76 20.43
C ARG A 427 -33.42 2.05 19.87
N ASP A 428 -34.34 2.76 19.23
CA ASP A 428 -35.62 2.20 18.79
C ASP A 428 -35.67 1.87 17.28
N THR A 429 -34.66 2.29 16.50
CA THR A 429 -34.53 1.90 15.08
C THR A 429 -33.95 0.50 14.85
N GLY A 430 -33.83 -0.31 15.91
CA GLY A 430 -33.34 -1.68 15.80
C GLY A 430 -31.85 -1.74 15.47
N THR A 431 -31.02 -1.06 16.26
CA THR A 431 -29.56 -1.18 16.16
C THR A 431 -29.21 -2.67 16.09
N PRO A 432 -28.58 -3.16 15.00
CA PRO A 432 -28.24 -4.56 14.89
C PRO A 432 -27.32 -4.92 16.05
N ILE A 433 -27.72 -5.93 16.84
CA ILE A 433 -26.85 -6.60 17.80
C ILE A 433 -25.59 -7.00 17.02
N PRO A 434 -24.37 -6.67 17.49
CA PRO A 434 -23.16 -7.14 16.81
C PRO A 434 -23.21 -8.66 16.74
N ASP A 435 -23.03 -9.21 15.52
CA ASP A 435 -23.03 -10.66 15.26
C ASP A 435 -21.96 -11.39 16.09
N ASN A 436 -21.03 -10.65 16.69
CA ASN A 436 -20.05 -11.16 17.64
C ASN A 436 -20.14 -10.40 19.00
N PRO A 437 -20.49 -11.07 20.11
CA PRO A 437 -20.51 -10.46 21.45
C PRO A 437 -19.14 -10.01 21.98
N LYS A 438 -18.07 -10.23 21.21
CA LYS A 438 -16.71 -9.74 21.49
C LYS A 438 -16.39 -8.38 20.89
N ASP A 439 -17.24 -7.81 20.03
CA ASP A 439 -17.05 -6.49 19.43
C ASP A 439 -17.65 -5.36 20.31
N LYS A 440 -17.42 -5.44 21.63
CA LYS A 440 -17.76 -4.38 22.60
C LYS A 440 -16.57 -3.51 22.94
#